data_AF-A0A4Q2LHH6-F1
#
_entry.id   AF-A0A4Q2LHH6-F1
#
_cell.length_a   1.000
_cell.length_b   1.000
_cell.length_c   1.000
_cell.angle_alpha   90.00
_cell.angle_beta   90.00
_cell.angle_gamma   90.00
#
_symmetry.space_group_name_H-M   'P 1'
#
loop_
_entity.id
_entity.type
_entity.pdbx_description
1 polymer ?
#
loop_
_entity_poly.entity_id
_entity_poly.type
_entity_poly.pdbx_seq_one_letter_code
_entity_poly.pdbx_strand_id
1 'polypeptide(L)'
;MMELLLSLFIASFVGSVIWIVQSSIRPITQKFFSQTWHYYTSLIPVFFLLGGTEIMVRVISFFRSALSSNSVTMNSESIVNQIAHVPLVEHTTTGNSPFMGRLIDFLLQIGNIYALVVISLVIWIAGIIVFLAVNAKNYWAFKRFILEKSQVANIDINSVKVLISPNAMTPMVIGFLNPVIVMPDTPLGKKEMAMILSHELIHLKRRDLLVKFIFLLANSIHWFNPLVYSLSKQTNIYCELSCDEKVVQEMDVESRRFYGETLLSMLEYGVMRKNVIGVNSLCHSKEDMKRRLGNLMSVKKTKKSMVMLSLVASIALVGSGGLAANYASAAASTTPKYLQEGGRNITLEMSDGTTISWDKEGNIIPTPPRQAPREMTTDEIVERVRMHMEKGLSVPEGYVTDLKSKGETDVLAALFDGLTKIDLFTQDGVATFNVADLLKP
;
A
#
# COMPACT_ATOMS: atom_id res chain seq x y z
N MET A 1 -11.44 5.43 7.41
CA MET A 1 -11.34 4.67 8.70
C MET A 1 -10.85 3.24 8.47
N MET A 2 -11.53 2.44 7.63
CA MET A 2 -11.09 1.08 7.31
C MET A 2 -9.71 1.02 6.64
N GLU A 3 -9.44 1.92 5.69
CA GLU A 3 -8.11 2.06 5.07
C GLU A 3 -6.99 2.36 6.08
N LEU A 4 -7.28 3.16 7.11
CA LEU A 4 -6.30 3.48 8.16
C LEU A 4 -5.94 2.25 8.98
N LEU A 5 -6.94 1.50 9.47
CA LEU A 5 -6.69 0.24 10.20
C LEU A 5 -5.93 -0.75 9.32
N LEU A 6 -6.31 -0.86 8.05
CA LEU A 6 -5.65 -1.76 7.12
C LEU A 6 -4.18 -1.37 6.89
N SER A 7 -3.91 -0.08 6.64
CA SER A 7 -2.54 0.43 6.49
C SER A 7 -1.70 0.19 7.75
N LEU A 8 -2.29 0.30 8.94
CA LEU A 8 -1.63 0.01 10.22
C LEU A 8 -1.24 -1.48 10.32
N PHE A 9 -2.15 -2.39 10.00
CA PHE A 9 -1.86 -3.83 10.01
C PHE A 9 -0.80 -4.21 8.98
N ILE A 10 -0.88 -3.65 7.77
CA ILE A 10 0.13 -3.86 6.71
C ILE A 10 1.50 -3.34 7.18
N ALA A 11 1.57 -2.13 7.74
CA ALA A 11 2.82 -1.58 8.26
C ALA A 11 3.40 -2.46 9.38
N SER A 12 2.55 -2.93 10.30
CA SER A 12 2.93 -3.85 11.37
C SER A 12 3.49 -5.17 10.84
N PHE A 13 2.80 -5.75 9.85
CA PHE A 13 3.21 -7.01 9.21
C PHE A 13 4.54 -6.86 8.46
N VAL A 14 4.65 -5.85 7.58
CA VAL A 14 5.86 -5.59 6.79
C VAL A 14 7.07 -5.34 7.70
N GLY A 15 6.92 -4.46 8.70
CA GLY A 15 7.99 -4.19 9.66
C GLY A 15 8.43 -5.44 10.41
N SER A 16 7.47 -6.29 10.81
CA SER A 16 7.74 -7.56 11.48
C SER A 16 8.48 -8.56 10.59
N VAL A 17 8.08 -8.69 9.33
CA VAL A 17 8.74 -9.58 8.36
C VAL A 17 10.19 -9.15 8.14
N ILE A 18 10.43 -7.85 7.90
CA ILE A 18 11.80 -7.33 7.73
C ILE A 18 12.62 -7.62 8.99
N TRP A 19 12.05 -7.40 10.17
CA TRP A 19 12.74 -7.68 11.44
C TRP A 19 13.09 -9.16 11.63
N ILE A 20 12.17 -10.06 11.30
CA ILE A 20 12.40 -11.51 11.37
C ILE A 20 13.52 -11.90 10.41
N VAL A 21 13.47 -11.46 9.15
CA VAL A 21 14.51 -11.76 8.15
C VAL A 21 15.88 -11.27 8.61
N GLN A 22 15.96 -10.01 9.08
CA GLN A 22 17.20 -9.45 9.64
C GLN A 22 17.72 -10.23 10.85
N SER A 23 16.82 -10.68 11.73
CA SER A 23 17.17 -11.47 12.91
C SER A 23 17.66 -12.87 12.55
N SER A 24 17.09 -13.50 11.53
CA SER A 24 17.48 -14.84 11.05
C SER A 24 18.85 -14.84 10.38
N ILE A 25 19.21 -13.79 9.63
CA ILE A 25 20.54 -13.67 8.99
C ILE A 25 21.61 -13.12 9.94
N ARG A 26 21.22 -12.74 11.17
CA ARG A 26 22.11 -12.16 12.19
C ARG A 26 23.38 -13.00 12.46
N PRO A 27 23.32 -14.33 12.66
CA PRO A 27 24.51 -15.12 12.99
C PRO A 27 25.58 -15.07 11.90
N ILE A 28 25.18 -14.88 10.65
CA ILE A 28 26.08 -14.75 9.49
C ILE A 28 26.56 -13.30 9.40
N THR A 29 25.63 -12.34 9.41
CA THR A 29 25.95 -10.93 9.23
C THR A 29 26.87 -10.39 10.34
N GLN A 30 26.75 -10.86 11.58
CA GLN A 30 27.67 -10.49 12.66
C GLN A 30 29.12 -10.93 12.42
N LYS A 31 29.37 -11.91 11.54
CA LYS A 31 30.73 -12.32 11.16
C LYS A 31 31.38 -11.33 10.20
N PHE A 32 30.61 -10.72 9.30
CA PHE A 32 31.13 -9.86 8.23
C PHE A 32 30.96 -8.36 8.48
N PHE A 33 29.92 -7.96 9.22
CA PHE A 33 29.54 -6.57 9.40
C PHE A 33 29.87 -6.04 10.80
N SER A 34 30.03 -4.72 10.89
CA SER A 34 30.27 -3.95 12.10
C SER A 34 28.99 -3.84 12.93
N GLN A 35 29.14 -3.50 14.21
CA GLN A 35 27.99 -3.26 15.08
C GLN A 35 27.26 -1.99 14.70
N THR A 36 28.00 -1.01 14.18
CA THR A 36 27.45 0.21 13.59
C THR A 36 26.52 -0.08 12.41
N TRP A 37 26.85 -1.06 11.56
CA TRP A 37 25.94 -1.49 10.48
C TRP A 37 24.64 -2.06 11.05
N HIS A 38 24.72 -2.99 12.01
CA HIS A 38 23.53 -3.57 12.65
C HIS A 38 22.62 -2.54 13.31
N TYR A 39 23.22 -1.52 13.93
CA TYR A 39 22.48 -0.41 14.51
C TYR A 39 21.67 0.34 13.44
N TYR A 40 22.30 0.78 12.35
CA TYR A 40 21.60 1.54 11.31
C TYR A 40 20.59 0.70 10.51
N THR A 41 20.89 -0.58 10.25
CA THR A 41 19.95 -1.45 9.53
C THR A 41 18.72 -1.81 10.35
N SER A 42 18.82 -1.79 11.68
CA SER A 42 17.67 -1.94 12.57
C SER A 42 16.69 -0.75 12.53
N LEU A 43 17.07 0.39 11.93
CA LEU A 43 16.15 1.50 11.68
C LEU A 43 15.21 1.24 10.49
N ILE A 44 15.58 0.32 9.60
CA ILE A 44 14.80 0.02 8.39
C ILE A 44 13.41 -0.53 8.75
N PRO A 45 13.26 -1.58 9.58
CA PRO A 45 11.94 -2.04 10.01
C PRO A 45 11.09 -0.93 10.65
N VAL A 46 11.71 -0.06 11.47
CA VAL A 46 11.00 1.04 12.14
C VAL A 46 10.47 2.07 11.15
N PHE A 47 11.23 2.39 10.11
CA PHE A 47 10.76 3.25 9.03
C PHE A 47 9.48 2.70 8.38
N PHE A 48 9.43 1.39 8.10
CA PHE A 48 8.22 0.76 7.54
C PHE A 48 7.06 0.72 8.55
N LEU A 49 7.33 0.48 9.84
CA LEU A 49 6.32 0.54 10.89
C LEU A 49 5.66 1.91 11.04
N LEU A 50 6.41 2.99 10.79
CA LEU A 50 5.92 4.38 10.92
C LEU A 50 5.33 4.95 9.62
N GLY A 51 4.87 4.09 8.71
CA GLY A 51 4.21 4.50 7.46
C GLY A 51 5.13 4.59 6.24
N GLY A 52 6.35 4.05 6.32
CA GLY A 52 7.26 3.94 5.19
C GLY A 52 6.68 3.16 4.01
N THR A 53 5.75 2.22 4.24
CA THR A 53 5.04 1.49 3.18
C THR A 53 4.28 2.43 2.24
N GLU A 54 3.48 3.35 2.80
CA GLU A 54 2.67 4.30 2.03
C GLU A 54 3.55 5.29 1.27
N ILE A 55 4.63 5.76 1.90
CA ILE A 55 5.62 6.64 1.27
C ILE A 55 6.26 5.92 0.07
N MET A 56 6.66 4.65 0.23
CA MET A 56 7.28 3.87 -0.83
C MET A 56 6.32 3.59 -1.99
N VAL A 57 5.04 3.28 -1.71
CA VAL A 57 4.04 3.09 -2.77
C VAL A 57 3.89 4.37 -3.61
N ARG A 58 3.79 5.53 -2.97
CA ARG A 58 3.72 6.83 -3.67
C ARG A 58 4.99 7.10 -4.49
N VAL A 59 6.17 6.87 -3.93
CA VAL A 59 7.45 7.04 -4.63
C VAL A 59 7.55 6.11 -5.84
N ILE A 60 7.21 4.82 -5.69
CA ILE A 60 7.21 3.85 -6.80
C ILE A 60 6.21 4.28 -7.88
N SER A 61 5.01 4.74 -7.50
CA SER A 61 4.01 5.22 -8.46
C SER A 61 4.47 6.45 -9.22
N PHE A 62 5.17 7.38 -8.56
CA PHE A 62 5.78 8.55 -9.17
C PHE A 62 6.85 8.16 -10.19
N PHE A 63 7.78 7.28 -9.81
CA PHE A 63 8.81 6.80 -10.74
C PHE A 63 8.22 6.01 -11.90
N ARG A 64 7.20 5.19 -11.68
CA ARG A 64 6.49 4.46 -12.75
C ARG A 64 5.84 5.42 -13.74
N SER A 65 5.18 6.47 -13.24
CA SER A 65 4.58 7.51 -14.07
C SER A 65 5.64 8.29 -14.86
N ALA A 66 6.76 8.65 -14.23
CA ALA A 66 7.87 9.36 -14.86
C ALA A 66 8.64 8.50 -15.88
N LEU A 67 8.73 7.18 -15.68
CA LEU A 67 9.33 6.26 -16.65
C LEU A 67 8.40 6.00 -17.84
N SER A 68 7.08 5.94 -17.57
CA SER A 68 6.04 5.78 -18.60
C SER A 68 5.91 7.01 -19.49
N SER A 69 6.22 8.22 -19.02
CA SER A 69 6.21 9.42 -19.87
C SER A 69 7.38 9.46 -20.86
N ASN A 70 8.38 8.58 -20.72
CA ASN A 70 9.56 8.50 -21.59
C ASN A 70 9.53 7.31 -22.56
N SER A 71 8.47 6.49 -22.58
CA SER A 71 8.30 5.52 -23.67
C SER A 71 7.83 6.25 -24.92
N VAL A 72 8.76 6.49 -25.84
CA VAL A 72 8.51 6.92 -27.22
C VAL A 72 7.33 6.13 -27.79
N THR A 73 6.25 6.84 -28.13
CA THR A 73 5.17 6.33 -28.96
C THR A 73 5.74 5.94 -30.31
N MET A 74 6.01 4.65 -30.53
CA MET A 74 6.13 4.14 -31.88
C MET A 74 4.72 4.05 -32.46
N ASN A 75 4.50 4.86 -33.50
CA ASN A 75 3.28 4.96 -34.28
C ASN A 75 2.69 3.57 -34.58
N SER A 76 1.58 3.27 -33.92
CA SER A 76 0.67 2.16 -34.23
C SER A 76 -0.68 2.75 -34.62
N GLU A 77 -0.67 3.75 -35.50
CA GLU A 77 -1.88 4.41 -36.01
C GLU A 77 -2.61 3.61 -37.11
N SER A 78 -2.14 2.43 -37.51
CA SER A 78 -2.74 1.69 -38.63
C SER A 78 -3.71 0.56 -38.26
N ILE A 79 -3.94 0.25 -36.97
CA ILE A 79 -4.80 -0.90 -36.58
C ILE A 79 -6.04 -0.50 -35.75
N VAL A 80 -6.10 0.70 -35.16
CA VAL A 80 -7.14 1.01 -34.15
C VAL A 80 -8.40 1.68 -34.72
N ASN A 81 -8.41 2.19 -35.95
CA ASN A 81 -9.55 2.94 -36.49
C ASN A 81 -10.75 2.10 -36.99
N GLN A 82 -10.80 0.79 -36.77
CA GLN A 82 -11.98 -0.03 -37.12
C GLN A 82 -12.77 -0.60 -35.92
N ILE A 83 -12.43 -0.21 -34.68
CA ILE A 83 -13.23 -0.61 -33.50
C ILE A 83 -13.56 0.65 -32.68
N ALA A 84 -14.24 1.60 -33.32
CA ALA A 84 -14.77 2.78 -32.64
C ALA A 84 -16.23 2.52 -32.25
N HIS A 85 -16.43 2.03 -31.03
CA HIS A 85 -17.47 2.45 -30.06
C HIS A 85 -17.49 1.48 -28.88
N VAL A 86 -16.45 1.55 -28.04
CA VAL A 86 -16.54 1.10 -26.66
C VAL A 86 -16.39 2.36 -25.81
N PRO A 87 -17.38 2.73 -24.97
CA PRO A 87 -17.24 3.88 -24.11
C PRO A 87 -16.09 3.62 -23.14
N LEU A 88 -15.21 4.61 -23.00
CA LEU A 88 -14.10 4.59 -22.07
C LEU A 88 -14.67 4.52 -20.64
N VAL A 89 -14.80 3.32 -20.09
CA VAL A 89 -15.04 3.16 -18.65
C VAL A 89 -13.73 3.56 -17.97
N GLU A 90 -13.73 4.73 -17.33
CA GLU A 90 -12.71 5.12 -16.38
C GLU A 90 -12.70 4.11 -15.23
N HIS A 91 -11.96 3.02 -15.41
CA HIS A 91 -11.55 2.20 -14.28
C HIS A 91 -10.38 2.93 -13.61
N THR A 92 -10.68 3.74 -12.60
CA THR A 92 -9.76 3.97 -11.49
C THR A 92 -9.47 2.62 -10.84
N THR A 93 -8.53 1.86 -11.41
CA THR A 93 -7.97 0.66 -10.81
C THR A 93 -7.08 1.10 -9.65
N THR A 94 -7.67 1.36 -8.48
CA THR A 94 -6.96 1.07 -7.24
C THR A 94 -6.72 -0.43 -7.23
N GLY A 95 -5.51 -0.83 -7.61
CA GLY A 95 -5.07 -2.22 -7.65
C GLY A 95 -5.07 -2.83 -6.26
N ASN A 96 -6.23 -3.31 -5.82
CA ASN A 96 -6.35 -4.16 -4.65
C ASN A 96 -6.06 -5.59 -5.13
N SER A 97 -5.08 -6.24 -4.50
CA SER A 97 -4.75 -7.63 -4.76
C SER A 97 -6.01 -8.53 -4.61
N PRO A 98 -6.07 -9.70 -5.26
CA PRO A 98 -7.29 -10.51 -5.41
C PRO A 98 -7.73 -11.14 -4.08
N PHE A 99 -6.80 -11.16 -3.11
CA PHE A 99 -7.00 -11.55 -1.73
C PHE A 99 -7.59 -10.39 -0.92
N MET A 100 -7.10 -9.17 -1.14
CA MET A 100 -7.55 -7.98 -0.44
C MET A 100 -8.98 -7.59 -0.81
N GLY A 101 -9.35 -7.71 -2.09
CA GLY A 101 -10.76 -7.56 -2.51
C GLY A 101 -11.67 -8.56 -1.79
N ARG A 102 -11.31 -9.85 -1.80
CA ARG A 102 -12.08 -10.91 -1.13
C ARG A 102 -12.18 -10.72 0.39
N LEU A 103 -11.10 -10.27 1.04
CA LEU A 103 -11.11 -9.98 2.47
C LEU A 103 -12.03 -8.80 2.79
N ILE A 104 -11.98 -7.73 1.98
CA ILE A 104 -12.86 -6.56 2.13
C ILE A 104 -14.32 -6.98 1.92
N ASP A 105 -14.63 -7.77 0.90
CA ASP A 105 -15.99 -8.24 0.63
C ASP A 105 -16.55 -9.12 1.76
N PHE A 106 -15.73 -10.04 2.29
CA PHE A 106 -16.09 -10.85 3.47
C PHE A 106 -16.32 -10.00 4.72
N LEU A 107 -15.46 -9.01 4.94
CA LEU A 107 -15.56 -8.10 6.07
C LEU A 107 -16.82 -7.22 5.95
N LEU A 108 -17.13 -6.72 4.77
CA LEU A 108 -18.34 -5.92 4.49
C LEU A 108 -19.64 -6.71 4.65
N GLN A 109 -19.60 -8.05 4.58
CA GLN A 109 -20.74 -8.93 4.86
C GLN A 109 -21.14 -8.98 6.35
N ILE A 110 -20.27 -8.53 7.26
CA ILE A 110 -20.59 -8.43 8.68
C ILE A 110 -21.47 -7.18 8.87
N GLY A 111 -22.77 -7.39 9.13
CA GLY A 111 -23.79 -6.33 9.22
C GLY A 111 -23.54 -5.20 10.24
N ASN A 112 -22.45 -5.25 11.00
CA ASN A 112 -22.02 -4.23 11.94
C ASN A 112 -20.52 -3.87 11.84
N ILE A 113 -19.87 -4.12 10.70
CA ILE A 113 -18.43 -3.89 10.56
C ILE A 113 -18.00 -2.45 10.83
N TYR A 114 -18.82 -1.47 10.44
CA TYR A 114 -18.53 -0.07 10.71
C TYR A 114 -18.41 0.20 12.21
N ALA A 115 -19.31 -0.36 13.02
CA ALA A 115 -19.24 -0.23 14.48
C ALA A 115 -17.98 -0.89 15.03
N LEU A 116 -17.62 -2.10 14.57
CA LEU A 116 -16.41 -2.80 14.99
C LEU A 116 -15.13 -2.04 14.63
N VAL A 117 -15.07 -1.44 13.43
CA VAL A 117 -13.95 -0.61 12.96
C VAL A 117 -13.79 0.63 13.84
N VAL A 118 -14.89 1.31 14.16
CA VAL A 118 -14.87 2.50 15.03
C VAL A 118 -14.43 2.13 16.45
N ILE A 119 -14.99 1.07 17.03
CA ILE A 119 -14.60 0.58 18.37
C ILE A 119 -13.11 0.22 18.39
N SER A 120 -12.62 -0.49 17.37
CA SER A 120 -11.21 -0.87 17.25
C SER A 120 -10.28 0.35 17.16
N LEU A 121 -10.67 1.38 16.41
CA LEU A 121 -9.91 2.64 16.32
C LEU A 121 -9.88 3.39 17.66
N VAL A 122 -11.01 3.44 18.37
CA VAL A 122 -11.08 4.08 19.70
C VAL A 122 -10.19 3.35 20.69
N ILE A 123 -10.25 2.01 20.74
CA ILE A 123 -9.38 1.19 21.59
C ILE A 123 -7.91 1.40 21.21
N TRP A 124 -7.59 1.46 19.93
CA TRP A 124 -6.23 1.67 19.45
C TRP A 124 -5.67 3.04 19.85
N ILE A 125 -6.43 4.12 19.65
CA ILE A 125 -6.04 5.49 20.07
C ILE A 125 -5.90 5.56 21.59
N ALA A 126 -6.84 4.99 22.34
CA ALA A 126 -6.75 4.93 23.80
C ALA A 126 -5.49 4.19 24.26
N GLY A 127 -5.15 3.07 23.60
CA GLY A 127 -3.92 2.32 23.83
C GLY A 127 -2.66 3.18 23.63
N ILE A 128 -2.59 3.95 22.53
CA ILE A 128 -1.47 4.88 22.28
C ILE A 128 -1.37 5.92 23.41
N ILE A 129 -2.50 6.55 23.76
CA ILE A 129 -2.53 7.61 24.78
C ILE A 129 -2.07 7.06 26.13
N VAL A 130 -2.59 5.92 26.56
CA VAL A 130 -2.20 5.26 27.82
C VAL A 130 -0.72 4.88 27.79
N PHE A 131 -0.25 4.27 26.70
CA PHE A 131 1.14 3.86 26.55
C PHE A 131 2.10 5.06 26.66
N LEU A 132 1.81 6.14 25.93
CA LEU A 132 2.62 7.36 25.96
C LEU A 132 2.54 8.05 27.33
N ALA A 133 1.36 8.13 27.95
CA ALA A 133 1.18 8.73 29.27
C ALA A 133 1.97 7.99 30.36
N VAL A 134 1.95 6.65 30.37
CA VAL A 134 2.71 5.83 31.30
C VAL A 134 4.22 6.03 31.11
N ASN A 135 4.70 5.98 29.86
CA ASN A 135 6.13 6.17 29.57
C ASN A 135 6.58 7.61 29.86
N ALA A 136 5.75 8.61 29.58
CA ALA A 136 6.02 9.98 29.94
C ALA A 136 6.11 10.14 31.45
N LYS A 137 5.11 9.66 32.21
CA LYS A 137 5.13 9.70 33.69
C LYS A 137 6.40 9.05 34.25
N ASN A 138 6.78 7.88 33.75
CA ASN A 138 7.99 7.18 34.16
C ASN A 138 9.25 7.98 33.85
N TYR A 139 9.34 8.55 32.64
CA TYR A 139 10.47 9.40 32.24
C TYR A 139 10.56 10.67 33.09
N TRP A 140 9.44 11.34 33.36
CA TRP A 140 9.40 12.55 34.18
C TRP A 140 9.78 12.26 35.64
N ALA A 141 9.26 11.18 36.22
CA ALA A 141 9.62 10.74 37.56
C ALA A 141 11.12 10.41 37.65
N PHE A 142 11.64 9.66 36.69
CA PHE A 142 13.06 9.33 36.59
C PHE A 142 13.94 10.58 36.44
N LYS A 143 13.60 11.47 35.49
CA LYS A 143 14.33 12.72 35.25
C LYS A 143 14.37 13.59 36.51
N ARG A 144 13.24 13.75 37.20
CA ARG A 144 13.15 14.52 38.44
C ARG A 144 14.04 13.90 39.52
N PHE A 145 13.92 12.59 39.73
CA PHE A 145 14.71 11.86 40.72
C PHE A 145 16.23 11.98 40.49
N ILE A 146 16.68 11.91 39.23
CA ILE A 146 18.11 12.02 38.90
C ILE A 146 18.61 13.46 39.05
N LEU A 147 17.82 14.46 38.65
CA LEU A 147 18.27 15.86 38.62
C LEU A 147 18.15 16.58 39.98
N GLU A 148 17.28 16.11 40.88
CA GLU A 148 16.97 16.77 42.16
C GLU A 148 18.22 17.04 43.03
N LYS A 149 19.18 16.13 43.05
CA LYS A 149 20.43 16.25 43.82
C LYS A 149 21.67 16.43 42.95
N SER A 150 21.48 16.77 41.68
CA SER A 150 22.59 16.88 40.73
C SER A 150 23.37 18.18 40.91
N GLN A 151 24.69 18.10 40.81
CA GLN A 151 25.60 19.23 40.86
C GLN A 151 26.27 19.40 39.49
N VAL A 152 26.57 20.64 39.11
CA VAL A 152 27.29 20.90 37.86
C VAL A 152 28.75 20.50 38.05
N ALA A 153 29.24 19.58 37.23
CA ALA A 153 30.65 19.26 37.21
C ALA A 153 31.41 20.42 36.54
N ASN A 154 32.53 20.83 37.12
CA ASN A 154 33.40 21.84 36.52
C ASN A 154 34.28 21.22 35.41
N ILE A 155 33.63 20.59 34.44
CA ILE A 155 34.23 19.89 33.32
C ILE A 155 33.66 20.53 32.05
N ASP A 156 34.46 21.36 31.39
CA ASP A 156 34.08 21.95 30.10
C ASP A 156 34.51 21.01 28.97
N ILE A 157 33.54 20.33 28.36
CA ILE A 157 33.78 19.51 27.18
C ILE A 157 32.81 19.94 26.09
N ASN A 158 33.33 20.64 25.08
CA ASN A 158 32.60 21.03 23.86
C ASN A 158 31.25 21.71 24.14
N SER A 159 31.18 22.56 25.18
CA SER A 159 29.95 23.28 25.58
C SER A 159 28.80 22.38 26.03
N VAL A 160 29.07 21.11 26.34
CA VAL A 160 28.06 20.17 26.85
C VAL A 160 28.08 20.22 28.38
N LYS A 161 26.91 20.48 28.97
CA LYS A 161 26.77 20.47 30.43
C LYS A 161 26.92 19.04 30.97
N VAL A 162 27.84 18.86 31.91
CA VAL A 162 28.02 17.62 32.67
C VAL A 162 27.52 17.84 34.09
N LEU A 163 26.67 16.92 34.57
CA LEU A 163 26.14 16.91 35.93
C LEU A 163 26.64 15.66 36.65
N ILE A 164 26.99 15.79 37.93
CA ILE A 164 27.22 14.65 38.82
C ILE A 164 25.97 14.48 39.66
N SER A 165 25.38 13.29 39.65
CA SER A 165 24.20 12.98 40.46
C SER A 165 24.49 11.80 41.37
N PRO A 166 24.24 11.92 42.69
CA PRO A 166 24.32 10.79 43.60
C PRO A 166 23.22 9.76 43.31
N ASN A 167 22.15 10.13 42.59
CA ASN A 167 21.08 9.20 42.26
C ASN A 167 21.32 8.46 40.93
N ALA A 168 22.30 8.90 40.13
CA ALA A 168 22.70 8.19 38.93
C ALA A 168 23.54 6.96 39.29
N MET A 169 23.15 5.81 38.74
CA MET A 169 23.84 4.52 38.97
C MET A 169 24.86 4.24 37.87
N THR A 170 24.62 4.77 36.67
CA THR A 170 25.49 4.65 35.50
C THR A 170 25.54 6.01 34.79
N PRO A 171 26.58 6.27 33.99
CA PRO A 171 26.63 7.42 33.09
C PRO A 171 25.45 7.35 32.12
N MET A 172 24.88 8.51 31.80
CA MET A 172 23.76 8.58 30.86
C MET A 172 23.55 9.99 30.30
N VAL A 173 22.95 10.07 29.12
CA VAL A 173 22.45 11.32 28.53
C VAL A 173 20.96 11.50 28.83
N ILE A 174 20.57 12.64 29.41
CA ILE A 174 19.17 12.99 29.70
C ILE A 174 18.79 14.30 28.99
N GLY A 175 17.62 14.29 28.35
CA GLY A 175 16.94 15.49 27.84
C GLY A 175 16.88 15.54 26.31
N PHE A 176 15.70 15.86 25.77
CA PHE A 176 15.47 15.85 24.31
C PHE A 176 15.95 17.13 23.62
N LEU A 177 15.54 18.31 24.12
CA LEU A 177 15.87 19.61 23.53
C LEU A 177 17.25 20.11 23.97
N ASN A 178 17.55 19.94 25.27
CA ASN A 178 18.81 20.32 25.88
C ASN A 178 19.40 19.08 26.55
N PRO A 179 20.06 18.19 25.78
CA PRO A 179 20.67 16.99 26.33
C PRO A 179 21.82 17.35 27.27
N VAL A 180 21.87 16.68 28.42
CA VAL A 180 22.87 16.87 29.47
C VAL A 180 23.45 15.51 29.81
N ILE A 181 24.77 15.45 30.00
CA ILE A 181 25.45 14.22 30.44
C ILE A 181 25.34 14.18 31.96
N VAL A 182 24.82 13.08 32.50
CA VAL A 182 24.75 12.82 33.94
C VAL A 182 25.70 11.68 34.27
N MET A 183 26.61 11.96 35.21
CA MET A 183 27.58 11.02 35.74
C MET A 183 27.16 10.56 37.14
N PRO A 184 27.40 9.29 37.50
CA PRO A 184 27.28 8.85 38.88
C PRO A 184 28.33 9.55 39.75
N ASP A 185 28.00 9.72 41.02
CA ASP A 185 28.96 10.19 42.04
C ASP A 185 29.91 9.05 42.43
N THR A 186 30.85 8.74 41.53
CA THR A 186 31.87 7.70 41.68
C THR A 186 33.28 8.30 41.62
N PRO A 187 34.21 7.84 42.47
CA PRO A 187 35.61 8.23 42.37
C PRO A 187 36.26 7.52 41.17
N LEU A 188 36.20 8.16 40.00
CA LEU A 188 36.84 7.66 38.78
C LEU A 188 38.19 8.32 38.56
N GLY A 189 39.18 7.53 38.14
CA GLY A 189 40.45 8.06 37.66
C GLY A 189 40.27 8.91 36.40
N LYS A 190 41.21 9.82 36.14
CA LYS A 190 41.15 10.72 34.96
C LYS A 190 41.00 9.95 33.63
N LYS A 191 41.69 8.81 33.51
CA LYS A 191 41.66 7.97 32.29
C LYS A 191 40.31 7.26 32.12
N GLU A 192 39.75 6.71 33.20
CA GLU A 192 38.43 6.07 33.20
C GLU A 192 37.33 7.07 32.82
N MET A 193 37.38 8.25 33.46
CA MET A 193 36.46 9.36 33.19
C MET A 193 36.50 9.78 31.72
N ALA A 194 37.70 9.94 31.15
CA ALA A 194 37.85 10.32 29.74
C ALA A 194 37.24 9.28 28.77
N MET A 195 37.37 7.99 29.07
CA MET A 195 36.78 6.92 28.25
C MET A 195 35.26 6.90 28.33
N ILE A 196 34.71 7.00 29.55
CA ILE A 196 33.26 7.05 29.77
C ILE A 196 32.65 8.28 29.08
N LEU A 197 33.26 9.46 29.24
CA LEU A 197 32.79 10.67 28.59
C LEU A 197 32.86 10.57 27.07
N SER A 198 33.91 9.93 26.53
CA SER A 198 34.00 9.66 25.09
C SER A 198 32.83 8.81 24.59
N HIS A 199 32.41 7.79 25.36
CA HIS A 199 31.23 6.97 25.06
C HIS A 199 29.93 7.81 25.06
N GLU A 200 29.68 8.58 26.12
CA GLU A 200 28.48 9.40 26.25
C GLU A 200 28.41 10.51 25.19
N LEU A 201 29.55 11.09 24.81
CA LEU A 201 29.62 12.08 23.72
C LEU A 201 29.24 11.48 22.36
N ILE A 202 29.49 10.19 22.13
CA ILE A 202 29.05 9.52 20.90
C ILE A 202 27.52 9.42 20.88
N HIS A 203 26.89 9.05 22.00
CA HIS A 203 25.43 9.04 22.12
C HIS A 203 24.83 10.41 21.82
N LEU A 204 25.44 11.45 22.37
CA LEU A 204 25.03 12.84 22.17
C LEU A 204 25.18 13.27 20.71
N LYS A 205 26.37 13.06 20.11
CA LYS A 205 26.68 13.44 18.72
C LYS A 205 25.79 12.72 17.71
N ARG A 206 25.45 11.45 17.97
CA ARG A 206 24.55 10.64 17.12
C ARG A 206 23.06 10.87 17.41
N ARG A 207 22.74 11.62 18.47
CA ARG A 207 21.35 11.88 18.93
C ARG A 207 20.59 10.58 19.21
N ASP A 208 21.22 9.65 19.90
CA ASP A 208 20.66 8.32 20.16
C ASP A 208 19.36 8.37 20.98
N LEU A 209 19.17 9.43 21.77
CA LEU A 209 17.92 9.67 22.48
C LEU A 209 16.74 9.94 21.52
N LEU A 210 16.97 10.62 20.39
CA LEU A 210 15.94 10.78 19.36
C LEU A 210 15.58 9.45 18.71
N VAL A 211 16.59 8.59 18.46
CA VAL A 211 16.34 7.24 17.96
C VAL A 211 15.51 6.45 18.97
N LYS A 212 15.87 6.44 20.25
CA LYS A 212 15.07 5.79 21.32
C LYS A 212 13.63 6.32 21.36
N PHE A 213 13.44 7.62 21.12
CA PHE A 213 12.10 8.22 21.01
C PHE A 213 11.31 7.74 19.79
N ILE A 214 11.93 7.61 18.62
CA ILE A 214 11.30 7.04 17.42
C ILE A 214 10.83 5.60 17.68
N PHE A 215 11.63 4.78 18.37
CA PHE A 215 11.21 3.44 18.77
C PHE A 215 10.10 3.46 19.81
N LEU A 216 10.09 4.41 20.75
CA LEU A 216 8.98 4.60 21.69
C LEU A 216 7.67 4.91 20.94
N LEU A 217 7.72 5.78 19.93
CA LEU A 217 6.56 6.06 19.07
C LEU A 217 6.11 4.82 18.31
N ALA A 218 7.04 4.08 17.69
CA ALA A 218 6.73 2.83 16.99
C ALA A 218 6.08 1.79 17.92
N ASN A 219 6.62 1.59 19.12
CA ASN A 219 6.03 0.73 20.15
C ASN A 219 4.64 1.22 20.57
N SER A 220 4.44 2.54 20.68
CA SER A 220 3.13 3.08 21.07
C SER A 220 2.06 2.85 19.98
N ILE A 221 2.40 3.03 18.71
CA ILE A 221 1.51 2.85 17.57
C ILE A 221 1.18 1.36 17.37
N HIS A 222 2.17 0.50 17.57
CA HIS A 222 2.08 -0.96 17.41
C HIS A 222 2.11 -1.68 18.75
N TRP A 223 1.45 -1.13 19.77
CA TRP A 223 1.53 -1.64 21.15
C TRP A 223 1.09 -3.10 21.29
N PHE A 224 0.24 -3.57 20.39
CA PHE A 224 -0.24 -4.95 20.30
C PHE A 224 0.78 -5.93 19.69
N ASN A 225 1.83 -5.44 19.03
CA ASN A 225 2.78 -6.26 18.29
C ASN A 225 4.03 -6.58 19.14
N PRO A 226 4.23 -7.83 19.59
CA PRO A 226 5.36 -8.22 20.42
C PRO A 226 6.73 -8.06 19.73
N LEU A 227 6.77 -8.12 18.39
CA LEU A 227 8.02 -8.06 17.62
C LEU A 227 8.65 -6.66 17.63
N VAL A 228 7.84 -5.60 17.75
CA VAL A 228 8.36 -4.22 17.81
C VAL A 228 9.12 -3.98 19.12
N TYR A 229 8.70 -4.61 20.21
CA TYR A 229 9.44 -4.57 21.47
C TYR A 229 10.77 -5.35 21.39
N SER A 230 10.77 -6.52 20.73
CA SER A 230 11.99 -7.30 20.48
C SER A 230 13.00 -6.51 19.65
N LEU A 231 12.53 -5.87 18.59
CA LEU A 231 13.28 -4.94 17.75
C LEU A 231 13.87 -3.79 18.60
N SER A 232 13.04 -3.11 19.40
CA SER A 232 13.49 -2.04 20.30
C SER A 232 14.58 -2.48 21.27
N LYS A 233 14.39 -3.64 21.92
CA LYS A 233 15.36 -4.21 22.85
C LYS A 233 16.69 -4.50 22.16
N GLN A 234 16.64 -5.11 20.98
CA GLN A 234 17.85 -5.50 20.27
C GLN A 234 18.58 -4.29 19.66
N THR A 235 17.87 -3.28 19.17
CA THR A 235 18.48 -2.02 18.70
C THR A 235 19.17 -1.27 19.83
N ASN A 236 18.60 -1.25 21.04
CA ASN A 236 19.29 -0.68 22.19
C ASN A 236 20.64 -1.36 22.43
N ILE A 237 20.73 -2.68 22.28
CA ILE A 237 22.01 -3.39 22.43
C ILE A 237 22.96 -3.04 21.27
N TYR A 238 22.48 -2.96 20.03
CA TYR A 238 23.32 -2.51 18.90
C TYR A 238 23.81 -1.07 19.06
N CYS A 239 23.02 -0.21 19.69
CA CYS A 239 23.39 1.17 20.02
C CYS A 239 24.63 1.22 20.89
N GLU A 240 24.61 0.48 22.01
CA GLU A 240 25.74 0.38 22.95
C GLU A 240 26.97 -0.24 22.27
N LEU A 241 26.80 -1.36 21.55
CA LEU A 241 27.90 -2.02 20.84
C LEU A 241 28.52 -1.14 19.76
N SER A 242 27.73 -0.29 19.10
CA SER A 242 28.22 0.65 18.10
C SER A 242 28.92 1.86 18.72
N CYS A 243 28.49 2.32 19.90
CA CYS A 243 29.22 3.33 20.67
C CYS A 243 30.57 2.78 21.10
N ASP A 244 30.58 1.60 21.72
CA ASP A 244 31.80 0.89 22.13
C ASP A 244 32.77 0.74 20.95
N GLU A 245 32.29 0.24 19.81
CA GLU A 245 33.07 0.07 18.57
C GLU A 245 33.74 1.37 18.10
N LYS A 246 33.06 2.52 18.24
CA LYS A 246 33.60 3.83 17.88
C LYS A 246 34.62 4.34 18.89
N VAL A 247 34.43 4.09 20.19
CA VAL A 247 35.40 4.46 21.23
C VAL A 247 36.72 3.71 20.99
N VAL A 248 36.64 2.40 20.73
CA VAL A 248 37.84 1.55 20.61
C VAL A 248 38.49 1.54 19.23
N GLN A 249 37.91 2.23 18.25
CA GLN A 249 38.28 2.11 16.83
C GLN A 249 39.78 2.37 16.58
N GLU A 250 40.33 3.38 17.25
CA GLU A 250 41.74 3.80 17.13
C GLU A 250 42.57 3.46 18.39
N MET A 251 42.01 2.66 19.31
CA MET A 251 42.70 2.22 20.53
C MET A 251 43.52 0.95 20.29
N ASP A 252 44.68 0.85 20.96
CA ASP A 252 45.49 -0.36 21.05
C ASP A 252 44.85 -1.42 21.99
N VAL A 253 45.40 -2.62 22.01
CA VAL A 253 44.82 -3.76 22.75
C VAL A 253 44.80 -3.52 24.27
N GLU A 254 45.81 -2.86 24.83
CA GLU A 254 45.88 -2.58 26.27
C GLU A 254 44.83 -1.52 26.65
N SER A 255 44.71 -0.45 25.87
CA SER A 255 43.68 0.56 26.07
C SER A 255 42.26 0.00 25.94
N ARG A 256 42.03 -0.96 25.03
CA ARG A 256 40.74 -1.67 24.90
C ARG A 256 40.42 -2.52 26.12
N ARG A 257 41.41 -3.22 26.67
CA ARG A 257 41.26 -4.00 27.90
C ARG A 257 40.92 -3.09 29.08
N PHE A 258 41.66 -2.00 29.23
CA PHE A 258 41.40 -1.00 30.26
C PHE A 258 40.00 -0.38 30.14
N TYR A 259 39.53 -0.12 28.92
CA TYR A 259 38.14 0.31 28.68
C TYR A 259 37.12 -0.75 29.13
N GLY A 260 37.35 -2.02 28.81
CA GLY A 260 36.50 -3.13 29.27
C GLY A 260 36.45 -3.27 30.79
N GLU A 261 37.59 -3.11 31.47
CA GLU A 261 37.68 -3.09 32.94
C GLU A 261 36.92 -1.89 33.53
N THR A 262 37.03 -0.71 32.89
CA THR A 262 36.26 0.49 33.27
C THR A 262 34.75 0.26 33.13
N LEU A 263 34.29 -0.40 32.07
CA LEU A 263 32.86 -0.72 31.92
C LEU A 263 32.36 -1.69 32.99
N LEU A 264 33.21 -2.65 33.38
CA LEU A 264 32.87 -3.64 34.40
C LEU A 264 32.80 -3.00 35.80
N SER A 265 33.77 -2.16 36.16
CA SER A 265 33.78 -1.44 37.44
C SER A 265 32.56 -0.53 37.61
N MET A 266 32.14 0.13 36.52
CA MET A 266 30.92 0.95 36.52
C MET A 266 29.64 0.12 36.69
N LEU A 267 29.58 -1.06 36.07
CA LEU A 267 28.46 -1.97 36.26
C LEU A 267 28.40 -2.49 37.70
N GLU A 268 29.53 -2.88 38.28
CA GLU A 268 29.64 -3.32 39.67
C GLU A 268 29.16 -2.23 40.63
N TYR A 269 29.62 -0.99 40.44
CA TYR A 269 29.16 0.13 41.25
C TYR A 269 27.65 0.36 41.15
N GLY A 270 27.11 0.31 39.93
CA GLY A 270 25.67 0.40 39.70
C GLY A 270 24.88 -0.73 40.36
N VAL A 271 25.38 -1.97 40.32
CA VAL A 271 24.73 -3.11 40.98
C VAL A 271 24.75 -2.98 42.49
N MET A 272 25.86 -2.55 43.10
CA MET A 272 25.97 -2.41 44.56
C MET A 272 25.04 -1.32 45.14
N ARG A 273 24.60 -0.37 44.31
CA ARG A 273 23.61 0.67 44.67
C ARG A 273 22.14 0.20 44.57
N LYS A 274 21.86 -1.03 44.11
CA LYS A 274 20.49 -1.58 44.00
C LYS A 274 19.88 -1.90 45.37
N ASN A 275 19.39 -0.87 46.07
CA ASN A 275 18.40 -1.02 47.14
C ASN A 275 17.01 -0.48 46.75
N VAL A 276 16.69 -0.39 45.45
CA VAL A 276 15.35 -0.01 44.98
C VAL A 276 14.78 -1.11 44.09
N ILE A 277 13.83 -1.84 44.67
CA ILE A 277 12.96 -2.82 44.02
C ILE A 277 12.14 -2.09 42.95
N GLY A 278 12.19 -2.54 41.68
CA GLY A 278 11.19 -2.15 40.67
C GLY A 278 11.68 -1.71 39.29
N VAL A 279 12.99 -1.63 39.01
CA VAL A 279 13.50 -1.15 37.70
C VAL A 279 14.16 -2.28 36.89
N ASN A 280 13.37 -3.28 36.49
CA ASN A 280 13.81 -4.40 35.64
C ASN A 280 14.15 -4.00 34.18
N SER A 281 14.22 -2.71 33.85
CA SER A 281 14.35 -2.26 32.45
C SER A 281 15.62 -1.46 32.12
N LEU A 282 16.48 -1.14 33.10
CA LEU A 282 17.64 -0.25 32.87
C LEU A 282 19.01 -0.87 33.20
N CYS A 283 19.05 -2.01 33.89
CA CYS A 283 20.29 -2.78 33.99
C CYS A 283 20.36 -3.82 32.87
N HIS A 284 21.33 -3.65 31.99
CA HIS A 284 21.76 -4.63 31.00
C HIS A 284 21.91 -6.02 31.62
N SER A 285 21.47 -7.05 30.90
CA SER A 285 21.65 -8.42 31.34
C SER A 285 23.14 -8.79 31.36
N LYS A 286 23.53 -9.79 32.17
CA LYS A 286 24.89 -10.38 32.14
C LYS A 286 25.34 -10.72 30.71
N GLU A 287 24.39 -11.15 29.88
CA GLU A 287 24.61 -11.50 28.49
C GLU A 287 24.94 -10.28 27.61
N ASP A 288 24.29 -9.14 27.86
CA ASP A 288 24.57 -7.89 27.15
C ASP A 288 25.97 -7.38 27.46
N MET A 289 26.39 -7.42 28.73
CA MET A 289 27.75 -7.03 29.11
C MET A 289 28.80 -7.97 28.50
N LYS A 290 28.57 -9.29 28.51
CA LYS A 290 29.43 -10.26 27.84
C LYS A 290 29.59 -9.95 26.35
N ARG A 291 28.49 -9.58 25.68
CA ARG A 291 28.50 -9.18 24.26
C ARG A 291 29.30 -7.90 24.02
N ARG A 292 29.20 -6.90 24.90
CA ARG A 292 30.00 -5.67 24.84
C ARG A 292 31.48 -6.00 24.91
N LEU A 293 31.92 -6.68 25.97
CA LEU A 293 33.32 -7.06 26.15
C LEU A 293 33.88 -7.90 25.00
N GLY A 294 33.10 -8.87 24.49
CA GLY A 294 33.52 -9.68 23.34
C GLY A 294 33.73 -8.88 22.05
N ASN A 295 32.92 -7.84 21.83
CA ASN A 295 33.04 -6.98 20.65
C ASN A 295 34.19 -5.98 20.73
N LEU A 296 34.59 -5.53 21.92
CA LEU A 296 35.74 -4.63 22.09
C LEU A 296 37.01 -5.21 21.45
N MET A 297 37.17 -6.53 21.51
CA MET A 297 38.36 -7.22 21.03
C MET A 297 38.33 -7.51 19.52
N SER A 298 37.19 -7.32 18.84
CA SER A 298 36.99 -7.70 17.43
C SER A 298 36.31 -6.61 16.60
N VAL A 299 36.91 -5.42 16.61
CA VAL A 299 36.43 -4.24 15.85
C VAL A 299 36.47 -4.51 14.34
N LYS A 300 35.34 -4.31 13.65
CA LYS A 300 35.21 -4.52 12.21
C LYS A 300 34.94 -3.19 11.50
N LYS A 301 35.50 -3.01 10.30
CA LYS A 301 35.22 -1.84 9.46
C LYS A 301 34.23 -2.22 8.36
N THR A 302 33.13 -1.49 8.26
CA THR A 302 32.15 -1.63 7.16
C THR A 302 31.97 -0.34 6.40
N LYS A 303 31.90 -0.42 5.07
CA LYS A 303 31.61 0.72 4.19
C LYS A 303 30.15 1.16 4.31
N LYS A 304 29.89 2.48 4.24
CA LYS A 304 28.53 3.05 4.28
C LYS A 304 27.63 2.53 3.15
N SER A 305 28.20 2.19 1.98
CA SER A 305 27.48 1.60 0.84
C SER A 305 26.75 0.30 1.19
N MET A 306 27.23 -0.47 2.16
CA MET A 306 26.58 -1.72 2.60
C MET A 306 25.30 -1.47 3.39
N VAL A 307 25.16 -0.31 4.04
CA VAL A 307 23.88 0.09 4.66
C VAL A 307 22.87 0.42 3.56
N MET A 308 23.30 1.15 2.53
CA MET A 308 22.45 1.44 1.37
C MET A 308 21.98 0.17 0.66
N LEU A 309 22.87 -0.81 0.46
CA LEU A 309 22.51 -2.10 -0.12
C LEU A 309 21.45 -2.83 0.72
N SER A 310 21.55 -2.80 2.06
CA SER A 310 20.55 -3.43 2.93
C SER A 310 19.18 -2.75 2.86
N LEU A 311 19.17 -1.42 2.68
CA LEU A 311 17.94 -0.66 2.46
C LEU A 311 17.32 -1.03 1.11
N VAL A 312 18.11 -1.07 0.04
CA VAL A 312 17.65 -1.49 -1.29
C VAL A 312 17.11 -2.92 -1.27
N ALA A 313 17.79 -3.85 -0.60
CA ALA A 313 17.31 -5.23 -0.45
C ALA A 313 15.98 -5.30 0.32
N SER A 314 15.81 -4.47 1.35
CA SER A 314 14.55 -4.39 2.10
C SER A 314 13.41 -3.82 1.25
N ILE A 315 13.70 -2.80 0.42
CA ILE A 315 12.73 -2.24 -0.53
C ILE A 315 12.36 -3.29 -1.59
N ALA A 316 13.34 -4.03 -2.12
CA ALA A 316 13.09 -5.10 -3.09
C ALA A 316 12.22 -6.22 -2.50
N LEU A 317 12.40 -6.56 -1.21
CA LEU A 317 11.57 -7.54 -0.50
C LEU A 317 10.11 -7.07 -0.38
N VAL A 318 9.88 -5.79 -0.12
CA VAL A 318 8.52 -5.22 -0.05
C VAL A 318 7.90 -5.12 -1.45
N GLY A 319 8.69 -4.71 -2.45
CA GLY A 319 8.25 -4.60 -3.85
C GLY A 319 7.92 -5.95 -4.51
N SER A 320 8.67 -7.01 -4.18
CA SER A 320 8.41 -8.36 -4.71
C SER A 320 7.11 -8.96 -4.18
N GLY A 321 6.70 -8.62 -2.94
CA GLY A 321 5.38 -8.96 -2.41
C GLY A 321 4.23 -8.34 -3.22
N GLY A 322 4.39 -7.08 -3.65
CA GLY A 322 3.43 -6.40 -4.54
C GLY A 322 3.40 -6.99 -5.96
N LEU A 323 4.55 -7.37 -6.51
CA LEU A 323 4.63 -8.06 -7.80
C LEU A 323 4.02 -9.45 -7.74
N ALA A 324 4.35 -10.26 -6.73
CA ALA A 324 3.77 -11.59 -6.54
C ALA A 324 2.25 -11.53 -6.32
N ALA A 325 1.75 -10.52 -5.60
CA ALA A 325 0.32 -10.29 -5.46
C ALA A 325 -0.33 -9.91 -6.79
N ASN A 326 0.32 -9.10 -7.64
CA ASN A 326 -0.16 -8.79 -9.00
C ASN A 326 -0.13 -10.00 -9.92
N TYR A 327 0.92 -10.83 -9.88
CA TYR A 327 0.99 -12.09 -10.65
C TYR A 327 -0.04 -13.12 -10.16
N ALA A 328 -0.25 -13.24 -8.85
CA ALA A 328 -1.30 -14.09 -8.27
C ALA A 328 -2.71 -13.54 -8.60
N SER A 329 -2.88 -12.22 -8.71
CA SER A 329 -4.10 -11.56 -9.18
C SER A 329 -4.36 -11.79 -10.65
N ALA A 330 -3.33 -11.69 -11.48
CA ALA A 330 -3.37 -11.99 -12.90
C ALA A 330 -3.69 -13.48 -13.13
N ALA A 331 -3.10 -14.36 -12.32
CA ALA A 331 -3.37 -15.80 -12.33
C ALA A 331 -4.76 -16.17 -11.77
N ALA A 332 -5.30 -15.38 -10.83
CA ALA A 332 -6.66 -15.56 -10.33
C ALA A 332 -7.71 -14.99 -11.30
N SER A 333 -7.38 -13.94 -12.05
CA SER A 333 -8.22 -13.40 -13.13
C SER A 333 -8.23 -14.23 -14.40
N THR A 334 -7.32 -15.21 -14.55
CA THR A 334 -7.39 -16.24 -15.60
C THR A 334 -8.29 -17.42 -15.24
N THR A 335 -8.88 -17.45 -14.04
CA THR A 335 -10.13 -18.21 -13.88
C THR A 335 -11.17 -17.43 -14.69
N PRO A 336 -11.78 -17.99 -15.75
CA PRO A 336 -12.80 -17.27 -16.48
C PRO A 336 -13.90 -16.95 -15.48
N LYS A 337 -13.99 -15.67 -15.06
CA LYS A 337 -15.27 -15.12 -14.65
C LYS A 337 -16.12 -15.32 -15.90
N TYR A 338 -17.06 -16.26 -15.85
CA TYR A 338 -18.19 -16.23 -16.77
C TYR A 338 -18.67 -14.79 -16.75
N LEU A 339 -18.52 -14.11 -17.88
CA LEU A 339 -19.11 -12.81 -18.10
C LEU A 339 -20.60 -12.98 -17.75
N GLN A 340 -21.03 -12.49 -16.60
CA GLN A 340 -22.39 -11.99 -16.46
C GLN A 340 -22.44 -10.63 -17.18
N GLU A 341 -22.11 -10.65 -18.47
CA GLU A 341 -22.72 -9.71 -19.39
C GLU A 341 -24.05 -10.35 -19.75
N GLY A 342 -25.15 -9.72 -19.34
CA GLY A 342 -26.47 -10.08 -19.84
C GLY A 342 -26.44 -9.93 -21.36
N GLY A 343 -26.26 -11.04 -22.06
CA GLY A 343 -26.32 -11.09 -23.52
C GLY A 343 -27.69 -10.61 -23.98
N ARG A 344 -27.73 -9.90 -25.12
CA ARG A 344 -28.99 -9.69 -25.84
C ARG A 344 -29.43 -11.04 -26.41
N ASN A 345 -30.73 -11.28 -26.50
CA ASN A 345 -31.24 -12.45 -27.20
C ASN A 345 -30.69 -12.45 -28.64
N ILE A 346 -30.13 -13.58 -29.06
CA ILE A 346 -29.59 -13.75 -30.41
C ILE A 346 -30.58 -14.62 -31.18
N THR A 347 -30.99 -14.16 -32.35
CA THR A 347 -31.86 -14.89 -33.25
C THR A 347 -31.12 -15.08 -34.58
N LEU A 348 -30.93 -16.33 -34.98
CA LEU A 348 -30.34 -16.70 -36.27
C LEU A 348 -31.42 -17.31 -37.16
N GLU A 349 -31.62 -16.71 -38.33
CA GLU A 349 -32.40 -17.31 -39.42
C GLU A 349 -31.44 -18.11 -40.32
N MET A 350 -31.70 -19.41 -40.44
CA MET A 350 -30.99 -20.28 -41.37
C MET A 350 -31.57 -20.16 -42.78
N SER A 351 -30.78 -20.53 -43.78
CA SER A 351 -31.15 -20.47 -45.20
C SER A 351 -32.36 -21.34 -45.59
N ASP A 352 -32.79 -22.25 -44.71
CA ASP A 352 -33.99 -23.08 -44.86
C ASP A 352 -35.25 -22.45 -44.24
N GLY A 353 -35.15 -21.22 -43.71
CA GLY A 353 -36.25 -20.48 -43.08
C GLY A 353 -36.49 -20.82 -41.61
N THR A 354 -35.65 -21.66 -40.99
CA THR A 354 -35.77 -21.93 -39.55
C THR A 354 -35.08 -20.85 -38.71
N THR A 355 -35.78 -20.43 -37.65
CA THR A 355 -35.30 -19.38 -36.73
C THR A 355 -35.03 -19.98 -35.36
N ILE A 356 -33.76 -20.04 -34.96
CA ILE A 356 -33.36 -20.47 -33.62
C ILE A 356 -33.02 -19.22 -32.80
N SER A 357 -33.68 -19.06 -31.66
CA SER A 357 -33.44 -17.95 -30.72
C SER A 357 -32.87 -18.50 -29.42
N TRP A 358 -31.80 -17.86 -28.94
CA TRP A 358 -31.21 -18.16 -27.63
C TRP A 358 -31.52 -17.04 -26.65
N ASP A 359 -31.93 -17.40 -25.44
CA ASP A 359 -32.06 -16.46 -24.33
C ASP A 359 -30.69 -16.02 -23.80
N LYS A 360 -30.69 -14.99 -22.96
CA LYS A 360 -29.50 -14.44 -22.27
C LYS A 360 -28.76 -15.45 -21.38
N GLU A 361 -29.36 -16.62 -21.10
CA GLU A 361 -28.77 -17.72 -20.35
C GLU A 361 -28.30 -18.88 -21.26
N GLY A 362 -28.45 -18.75 -22.59
CA GLY A 362 -28.03 -19.75 -23.58
C GLY A 362 -29.04 -20.86 -23.85
N ASN A 363 -30.27 -20.77 -23.34
CA ASN A 363 -31.33 -21.74 -23.60
C ASN A 363 -32.04 -21.44 -24.92
N ILE A 364 -32.41 -22.50 -25.64
CA ILE A 364 -33.18 -22.40 -26.87
C ILE A 364 -34.62 -22.03 -26.53
N ILE A 365 -35.07 -20.87 -27.01
CA ILE A 365 -36.47 -20.45 -26.90
C ILE A 365 -37.24 -21.17 -28.02
N PRO A 366 -38.28 -21.97 -27.72
CA PRO A 366 -39.12 -22.57 -28.75
C PRO A 366 -39.91 -21.46 -29.45
N THR A 367 -39.48 -21.08 -30.65
CA THR A 367 -40.24 -20.16 -31.49
C THR A 367 -41.45 -20.90 -32.07
N PRO A 368 -42.70 -20.44 -31.89
CA PRO A 368 -43.84 -21.06 -32.57
C PRO A 368 -43.66 -20.95 -34.10
N PRO A 369 -44.10 -21.95 -34.89
CA PRO A 369 -43.94 -21.92 -36.33
C PRO A 369 -44.56 -20.63 -36.89
N ARG A 370 -43.76 -19.88 -37.65
CA ARG A 370 -44.16 -18.65 -38.35
C ARG A 370 -45.39 -18.98 -39.19
N GLN A 371 -46.55 -18.43 -38.81
CA GLN A 371 -47.70 -18.42 -39.71
C GLN A 371 -47.28 -17.67 -40.97
N ALA A 372 -47.52 -18.27 -42.14
CA ALA A 372 -47.26 -17.62 -43.41
C ALA A 372 -47.87 -16.20 -43.37
N PRO A 373 -47.16 -15.16 -43.83
CA PRO A 373 -47.69 -13.81 -43.81
C PRO A 373 -49.05 -13.81 -44.52
N ARG A 374 -50.09 -13.36 -43.81
CA ARG A 374 -51.44 -13.23 -44.36
C ARG A 374 -51.36 -12.30 -45.57
N GLU A 375 -51.76 -12.77 -46.75
CA GLU A 375 -51.89 -11.91 -47.93
C GLU A 375 -52.88 -10.79 -47.61
N MET A 376 -52.42 -9.55 -47.78
CA MET A 376 -53.19 -8.37 -47.44
C MET A 376 -54.32 -8.20 -48.46
N THR A 377 -55.53 -7.96 -47.97
CA THR A 377 -56.70 -7.75 -48.85
C THR A 377 -56.57 -6.42 -49.58
N THR A 378 -57.23 -6.29 -50.75
CA THR A 378 -57.15 -5.07 -51.57
C THR A 378 -57.55 -3.83 -50.77
N ASP A 379 -58.61 -3.90 -49.97
CA ASP A 379 -59.09 -2.79 -49.13
C ASP A 379 -58.07 -2.38 -48.05
N GLU A 380 -57.37 -3.34 -47.46
CA GLU A 380 -56.32 -3.08 -46.47
C GLU A 380 -55.10 -2.38 -47.09
N ILE A 381 -54.77 -2.71 -48.34
CA ILE A 381 -53.68 -2.06 -49.09
C ILE A 381 -54.08 -0.61 -49.41
N VAL A 382 -55.29 -0.39 -49.90
CA VAL A 382 -55.84 0.94 -50.23
C VAL A 382 -55.83 1.86 -49.00
N GLU A 383 -56.29 1.37 -47.85
CA GLU A 383 -56.34 2.16 -46.62
C GLU A 383 -54.93 2.52 -46.10
N ARG A 384 -53.98 1.59 -46.22
CA ARG A 384 -52.59 1.86 -45.85
C ARG A 384 -51.94 2.89 -46.78
N VAL A 385 -52.18 2.82 -48.08
CA VAL A 385 -51.69 3.83 -49.04
C VAL A 385 -52.27 5.20 -48.67
N ARG A 386 -53.58 5.28 -48.40
CA ARG A 386 -54.24 6.52 -47.97
C ARG A 386 -53.61 7.10 -46.70
N MET A 387 -53.37 6.27 -45.69
CA MET A 387 -52.70 6.71 -44.46
C MET A 387 -51.27 7.24 -44.68
N HIS A 388 -50.50 6.65 -45.59
CA HIS A 388 -49.16 7.16 -45.89
C HIS A 388 -49.24 8.53 -46.56
N MET A 389 -50.19 8.70 -47.48
CA MET A 389 -50.40 9.96 -48.17
C MET A 389 -50.89 11.07 -47.22
N GLU A 390 -51.86 10.77 -46.34
CA GLU A 390 -52.34 11.73 -45.33
C GLU A 390 -51.24 12.16 -44.35
N LYS A 391 -50.31 11.25 -44.04
CA LYS A 391 -49.17 11.53 -43.14
C LYS A 391 -47.95 12.11 -43.86
N GLY A 392 -48.01 12.33 -45.17
CA GLY A 392 -46.89 12.85 -45.97
C GLY A 392 -45.68 11.91 -46.04
N LEU A 393 -45.90 10.59 -45.87
CA LEU A 393 -44.87 9.56 -45.93
C LEU A 393 -44.80 8.96 -47.34
N SER A 394 -43.60 8.53 -47.75
CA SER A 394 -43.41 7.80 -49.01
C SER A 394 -44.17 6.47 -48.98
N VAL A 395 -44.87 6.15 -50.06
CA VAL A 395 -45.67 4.92 -50.16
C VAL A 395 -44.75 3.76 -50.56
N PRO A 396 -44.78 2.61 -49.86
CA PRO A 396 -44.03 1.43 -50.30
C PRO A 396 -44.41 0.98 -51.72
N GLU A 397 -43.42 0.81 -52.60
CA GLU A 397 -43.63 0.39 -54.00
C GLU A 397 -44.42 -0.92 -54.09
N GLY A 398 -44.19 -1.84 -53.15
CA GLY A 398 -44.89 -3.12 -53.03
C GLY A 398 -46.43 -3.01 -53.04
N TYR A 399 -46.99 -1.97 -52.43
CA TYR A 399 -48.44 -1.76 -52.43
C TYR A 399 -48.98 -1.35 -53.80
N VAL A 400 -48.20 -0.58 -54.55
CA VAL A 400 -48.57 -0.15 -55.90
C VAL A 400 -48.44 -1.31 -56.88
N THR A 401 -47.40 -2.14 -56.74
CA THR A 401 -47.24 -3.34 -57.56
C THR A 401 -48.28 -4.41 -57.27
N ASP A 402 -48.72 -4.55 -56.01
CA ASP A 402 -49.74 -5.51 -55.62
C ASP A 402 -51.14 -5.11 -56.12
N LEU A 403 -51.47 -3.82 -56.10
CA LEU A 403 -52.73 -3.34 -56.68
C LEU A 403 -52.74 -3.48 -58.21
N LYS A 404 -51.60 -3.26 -58.87
CA LYS A 404 -51.45 -3.51 -60.32
C LYS A 404 -51.57 -4.99 -60.67
N SER A 405 -50.91 -5.87 -59.94
CA SER A 405 -50.93 -7.32 -60.21
C SER A 405 -52.32 -7.93 -60.01
N LYS A 406 -53.14 -7.33 -59.13
CA LYS A 406 -54.55 -7.68 -58.92
C LYS A 406 -55.53 -7.05 -59.94
N GLY A 407 -55.04 -6.24 -60.88
CA GLY A 407 -55.87 -5.62 -61.93
C GLY A 407 -56.67 -4.39 -61.47
N GLU A 408 -56.35 -3.83 -60.31
CA GLU A 408 -57.10 -2.72 -59.66
C GLU A 408 -56.53 -1.35 -60.05
N THR A 409 -56.29 -1.12 -61.34
CA THR A 409 -55.75 0.14 -61.87
C THR A 409 -56.69 1.33 -61.69
N ASP A 410 -58.01 1.11 -61.67
CA ASP A 410 -59.01 2.15 -61.44
C ASP A 410 -58.96 2.65 -59.98
N VAL A 411 -58.66 1.76 -59.03
CA VAL A 411 -58.50 2.09 -57.62
C VAL A 411 -57.20 2.88 -57.38
N LEU A 412 -56.12 2.53 -58.08
CA LEU A 412 -54.88 3.31 -58.08
C LEU A 412 -55.09 4.71 -58.69
N ALA A 413 -55.87 4.82 -59.76
CA ALA A 413 -56.20 6.10 -60.37
C ALA A 413 -57.02 6.99 -59.44
N ALA A 414 -57.98 6.42 -58.70
CA ALA A 414 -58.75 7.14 -57.69
C ALA A 414 -57.94 7.54 -56.46
N LEU A 415 -56.99 6.70 -56.02
CA LEU A 415 -56.11 6.99 -54.88
C LEU A 415 -55.15 8.15 -55.15
N PHE A 416 -54.69 8.30 -56.40
CA PHE A 416 -53.74 9.34 -56.81
C PHE A 416 -54.39 10.47 -57.61
N ASP A 417 -55.73 10.57 -57.60
CA ASP A 417 -56.46 11.62 -58.30
C ASP A 417 -56.03 13.02 -57.81
N GLY A 418 -55.76 13.91 -58.75
CA GLY A 418 -55.23 15.25 -58.47
C GLY A 418 -53.71 15.35 -58.19
N LEU A 419 -52.96 14.24 -58.19
CA LEU A 419 -51.50 14.26 -58.01
C LEU A 419 -50.74 14.13 -59.34
N THR A 420 -49.69 14.93 -59.48
CA THR A 420 -48.77 14.86 -60.65
C THR A 420 -47.53 14.00 -60.37
N LYS A 421 -47.12 13.88 -59.11
CA LYS A 421 -45.96 13.09 -58.67
C LYS A 421 -46.21 12.43 -57.32
N ILE A 422 -45.58 11.28 -57.10
CA ILE A 422 -45.61 10.55 -55.83
C ILE A 422 -44.24 9.97 -55.48
N ASP A 423 -43.87 10.03 -54.20
CA ASP A 423 -42.64 9.43 -53.69
C ASP A 423 -42.91 7.98 -53.26
N LEU A 424 -42.23 7.04 -53.93
CA LEU A 424 -42.30 5.62 -53.61
C LEU A 424 -41.02 5.17 -52.90
N PHE A 425 -41.18 4.30 -51.90
CA PHE A 425 -40.06 3.64 -51.24
C PHE A 425 -39.75 2.34 -51.99
N THR A 426 -38.60 2.31 -52.68
CA THR A 426 -38.08 1.18 -53.46
C THR A 426 -36.94 0.49 -52.70
N GLN A 427 -36.42 -0.63 -53.24
CA GLN A 427 -35.27 -1.33 -52.63
C GLN A 427 -33.99 -0.47 -52.59
N ASP A 428 -33.87 0.53 -53.45
CA ASP A 428 -32.70 1.41 -53.58
C ASP A 428 -32.89 2.77 -52.87
N GLY A 429 -34.04 3.00 -52.22
CA GLY A 429 -34.35 4.24 -51.49
C GLY A 429 -35.68 4.88 -51.90
N VAL A 430 -35.87 6.16 -51.60
CA VAL A 430 -37.09 6.91 -52.00
C VAL A 430 -36.89 7.51 -53.38
N ALA A 431 -37.80 7.22 -54.31
CA ALA A 431 -37.79 7.75 -55.67
C ALA A 431 -39.13 8.39 -56.04
N THR A 432 -39.08 9.55 -56.69
CA THR A 432 -40.28 10.29 -57.13
C THR A 432 -40.70 9.84 -58.52
N PHE A 433 -41.93 9.34 -58.64
CA PHE A 433 -42.51 8.87 -59.90
C PHE A 433 -43.62 9.80 -60.39
N ASN A 434 -43.80 9.88 -61.71
CA ASN A 434 -44.94 10.57 -62.30
C ASN A 434 -46.17 9.65 -62.26
N VAL A 435 -47.28 10.16 -61.73
CA VAL A 435 -48.52 9.38 -61.58
C VAL A 435 -49.03 8.89 -62.95
N ALA A 436 -48.86 9.68 -64.01
CA ALA A 436 -49.24 9.30 -65.36
C ALA A 436 -48.43 8.12 -65.93
N ASP A 437 -47.19 7.92 -65.47
CA ASP A 437 -46.37 6.78 -65.86
C ASP A 437 -46.70 5.53 -65.02
N LEU A 438 -47.13 5.73 -63.78
CA LEU A 438 -47.60 4.65 -62.90
C LEU A 438 -48.97 4.10 -63.31
N LEU A 439 -49.82 4.85 -64.01
CA LEU A 439 -51.15 4.38 -64.45
C LEU A 439 -51.16 3.76 -65.85
N LYS A 440 -50.00 3.65 -66.52
CA LYS A 440 -49.89 2.93 -67.79
C LYS A 440 -50.01 1.41 -67.56
N PRO A 441 -50.70 0.69 -68.46
CA PRO A 441 -50.89 -0.76 -68.38
C PRO A 441 -49.58 -1.53 -68.47
#